data_AF-A0A2H9QAU4-F1
#
_entry.id   AF-A0A2H9QAU4-F1
#
_cell.length_a   1.000
_cell.length_b   1.000
_cell.length_c   1.000
_cell.angle_alpha   90.00
_cell.angle_beta   90.00
_cell.angle_gamma   90.00
#
_symmetry.space_group_name_H-M   'P 1'
#
loop_
_entity.id
_entity.type
_entity.pdbx_description
1 polymer ?
#
loop_
_entity_poly.entity_id
_entity_poly.type
_entity_poly.pdbx_seq_one_letter_code
_entity_poly.pdbx_strand_id
1 'polypeptide(L)' 'GHSDRIQLLNYIRAISPTPHKVFTMHGDENNCLELARTVNNSLRIEARAPMALETIRLR' A
#
# COMPACT_ATOMS: atom_id res chain seq x y z
N GLY A 1 -7.03 -17.44 3.09
CA GLY A 1 -7.79 -16.64 2.10
C GLY A 1 -7.13 -15.29 1.98
N HIS A 2 -7.11 -14.71 0.77
CA HIS A 2 -6.54 -13.39 0.50
C HIS A 2 -7.67 -12.38 0.25
N SER A 3 -7.45 -11.14 0.66
CA SER A 3 -8.37 -10.06 0.34
C SER A 3 -8.25 -9.68 -1.13
N ASP A 4 -9.39 -9.50 -1.80
CA ASP A 4 -9.42 -8.98 -3.16
C ASP A 4 -9.04 -7.50 -3.20
N ARG A 5 -8.74 -6.99 -4.40
CA ARG A 5 -8.28 -5.59 -4.62
C ARG A 5 -9.19 -4.54 -3.97
N ILE A 6 -10.51 -4.72 -4.07
CA ILE A 6 -11.50 -3.79 -3.49
C ILE A 6 -11.46 -3.85 -1.96
N GLN A 7 -11.33 -5.05 -1.39
CA GLN A 7 -11.26 -5.26 0.05
C GLN A 7 -10.00 -4.60 0.63
N LEU A 8 -8.85 -4.71 -0.05
CA LEU A 8 -7.62 -4.04 0.35
C LEU A 8 -7.74 -2.50 0.35
N LEU A 9 -8.36 -1.92 -0.69
CA LEU A 9 -8.58 -0.47 -0.74
C LEU A 9 -9.55 0.01 0.34
N ASN A 10 -10.63 -0.75 0.57
CA ASN A 10 -11.59 -0.44 1.61
C ASN A 10 -10.98 -0.57 3.02
N TYR A 11 -10.09 -1.54 3.21
CA TYR A 11 -9.32 -1.68 4.44
C TYR A 11 -8.51 -0.41 4.72
N ILE A 12 -7.73 0.08 3.75
CA ILE A 12 -6.91 1.29 3.93
C ILE A 12 -7.79 2.52 4.19
N ARG A 13 -8.93 2.66 3.48
CA ARG A 13 -9.88 3.76 3.68
C ARG A 13 -10.50 3.78 5.08
N ALA A 14 -10.68 2.63 5.70
CA ALA A 14 -11.33 2.51 7.00
C ALA A 14 -10.38 2.75 8.19
N ILE A 15 -9.06 2.83 7.96
CA ILE A 15 -8.08 3.07 9.03
C ILE A 15 -8.23 4.50 9.57
N SER A 16 -8.38 4.60 10.89
CA SER A 16 -8.42 5.87 11.63
C SER A 16 -7.46 5.84 12.82
N PRO A 17 -6.58 6.84 12.98
CA PRO A 17 -6.36 7.98 12.09
C PRO A 17 -5.78 7.58 10.73
N THR A 18 -5.99 8.40 9.70
CA THR A 18 -5.49 8.13 8.35
C THR A 18 -3.96 7.97 8.37
N PRO A 19 -3.41 6.89 7.79
CA PRO A 19 -1.98 6.67 7.80
C PRO A 19 -1.25 7.68 6.90
N HIS A 20 -0.08 8.13 7.33
CA HIS A 20 0.77 9.02 6.51
C HIS A 20 1.46 8.27 5.36
N LYS A 21 1.80 6.99 5.56
CA LYS A 21 2.50 6.15 4.57
C LYS A 21 1.94 4.72 4.55
N VAL A 22 1.91 4.11 3.37
CA VAL A 22 1.52 2.71 3.16
C VAL A 22 2.62 1.99 2.38
N PHE A 23 2.97 0.77 2.81
CA PHE A 23 3.90 -0.10 2.08
C PHE A 23 3.17 -1.35 1.62
N THR A 24 3.21 -1.63 0.31
CA THR A 24 2.63 -2.84 -0.28
C THR A 24 3.70 -3.90 -0.44
N MET A 25 3.40 -5.12 -0.01
CA MET A 25 4.32 -6.25 0.03
C MET A 25 3.57 -7.56 -0.23
N HIS A 26 4.30 -8.66 -0.35
CA HIS A 26 3.77 -10.02 -0.38
C HIS A 26 2.77 -10.31 -1.52
N GLY A 27 3.00 -9.71 -2.68
CA GLY A 27 2.45 -10.12 -3.96
C GLY A 27 3.55 -10.09 -5.03
N ASP A 28 3.21 -10.48 -6.25
CA ASP A 28 4.12 -10.29 -7.38
C ASP A 28 4.46 -8.80 -7.53
N GLU A 29 5.66 -8.50 -8.04
CA GLU A 29 6.20 -7.15 -8.13
C GLU A 29 5.21 -6.15 -8.74
N ASN A 30 4.59 -6.52 -9.86
CA ASN A 30 3.61 -5.70 -10.56
C ASN A 30 2.36 -5.43 -9.70
N ASN A 31 1.88 -6.41 -8.95
CA ASN A 31 0.70 -6.27 -8.11
C ASN A 31 0.96 -5.32 -6.93
N CYS A 32 2.13 -5.44 -6.29
CA CYS A 32 2.53 -4.53 -5.22
C CYS A 32 2.67 -3.10 -5.74
N LEU A 33 3.33 -2.90 -6.88
CA LEU A 33 3.50 -1.60 -7.52
C LEU A 33 2.15 -0.98 -7.93
N GLU A 34 1.25 -1.76 -8.54
CA GLU A 34 -0.06 -1.28 -8.98
C GLU A 34 -0.94 -0.89 -7.79
N LEU A 35 -0.94 -1.69 -6.72
CA LEU A 35 -1.68 -1.37 -5.50
C LEU A 35 -1.16 -0.09 -4.85
N ALA A 36 0.16 0.07 -4.74
CA ALA A 36 0.77 1.29 -4.20
C ALA A 36 0.39 2.53 -5.04
N ARG A 37 0.49 2.43 -6.37
CA ARG A 37 0.05 3.51 -7.29
C ARG A 37 -1.43 3.84 -7.11
N THR A 38 -2.27 2.82 -6.95
CA THR A 38 -3.71 3.00 -6.75
C THR A 38 -4.01 3.70 -5.43
N VAL A 39 -3.34 3.30 -4.34
CA VAL A 39 -3.47 3.94 -3.03
C VAL A 39 -3.05 5.41 -3.09
N ASN A 40 -1.91 5.69 -3.73
CA ASN A 40 -1.41 7.05 -3.90
C ASN A 40 -2.40 7.93 -4.69
N ASN A 41 -2.86 7.45 -5.85
CA ASN A 41 -3.77 8.21 -6.70
C ASN A 41 -5.18 8.36 -6.11
N SER A 42 -5.71 7.29 -5.50
CA SER A 42 -7.12 7.25 -5.06
C SER A 42 -7.34 7.80 -3.67
N LEU A 43 -6.38 7.58 -2.76
CA LEU A 43 -6.50 7.96 -1.35
C LEU A 43 -5.61 9.15 -0.98
N ARG A 44 -4.74 9.59 -1.89
CA ARG A 44 -3.77 10.68 -1.66
C ARG A 44 -2.84 10.42 -0.46
N ILE A 45 -2.54 9.14 -0.20
CA ILE A 45 -1.62 8.68 0.84
C ILE A 45 -0.31 8.26 0.18
N GLU A 46 0.84 8.66 0.73
CA GLU A 46 2.15 8.22 0.23
C GLU A 46 2.23 6.69 0.29
N ALA A 47 2.35 6.03 -0.86
CA ALA A 47 2.42 4.58 -0.94
C ALA A 47 3.55 4.10 -1.85
N ARG A 48 4.26 3.03 -1.45
CA ARG A 48 5.30 2.39 -2.25
C ARG A 48 5.37 0.88 -2.04
N ALA A 49 5.97 0.19 -3.00
CA ALA A 49 6.37 -1.21 -2.89
C ALA A 49 7.90 -1.28 -2.70
N PRO A 50 8.40 -1.53 -1.48
CA PRO A 50 9.83 -1.66 -1.23
C PRO A 50 10.46 -2.84 -1.97
N MET A 51 11.71 -2.68 -2.38
CA MET A 51 12.51 -3.79 -2.92
C MET A 51 13.18 -4.59 -1.81
N ALA A 52 13.51 -5.85 -2.09
CA ALA A 52 14.28 -6.66 -1.17
C ALA A 52 15.61 -5.95 -0.83
N LEU A 53 15.97 -5.96 0.46
CA LEU A 53 17.14 -5.27 1.02
C LEU A 53 17.08 -3.73 1.01
N GLU A 54 15.97 -3.12 0.61
CA GLU A 54 15.74 -1.69 0.79
C GLU A 54 15.52 -1.37 2.28
N THR A 55 16.08 -0.25 2.76
CA THR A 55 15.83 0.26 4.11
C THR A 55 15.04 1.54 4.08
N ILE A 56 14.01 1.60 4.91
CA ILE A 56 13.06 2.70 4.98
C ILE A 56 13.15 3.34 6.35
N ARG A 57 13.54 4.61 6.41
CA ARG A 57 13.48 5.38 7.65
C ARG A 57 12.09 5.97 7.83
N LEU A 58 11.40 5.55 8.87
CA LEU A 58 10.20 6.22 9.38
C LEU A 58 10.64 7.35 10.32
N ARG A 59 10.01 8.51 10.21
CA ARG A 59 10.21 9.66 11.09
C ARG A 59 8.87 10.08 11.63
#